data_AF-X1V2M2-F1
#
_entry.id   AF-X1V2M2-F1
#
_cell.length_a   1.000
_cell.length_b   1.000
_cell.length_c   1.000
_cell.angle_alpha   90.00
_cell.angle_beta   90.00
_cell.angle_gamma   90.00
#
_symmetry.space_group_name_H-M   'P 1'
#
loop_
_entity.id
_entity.type
_entity.pdbx_description
1 polymer ?
#
loop_
_entity_poly.entity_id
_entity_poly.type
_entity_poly.pdbx_seq_one_letter_code
_entity_poly.pdbx_strand_id
1 'polypeptide(L)'
;TVIEDTRLFDEVANLVEYPTVFKGEFDKAFLSLPQDVLITAMREHQRYFAVLCKGKRIEPIYIGVSNSLDDNLKEITKNHNKVLHARLNDAKFYWLEDLKKPPGERIEELNGVEWHRGLGTVFDKTMRLVELSLYLVKLLNRGEKDTIKRGALLSKTDLVTNMIKDGKEFTTLEGIIGREYALKSHEKKEVAAIISEHYLPRFPQDALPSRIESAIVR
;
A
#
# COMPACT_ATOMS: atom_id res chain seq x y z
N THR A 1 -19.14 8.53 4.92
CA THR A 1 -19.09 8.82 3.47
C THR A 1 -18.29 7.74 2.80
N VAL A 2 -18.75 7.20 1.68
CA VAL A 2 -17.99 6.23 0.89
C VAL A 2 -16.74 6.90 0.31
N ILE A 3 -15.60 6.21 0.26
CA ILE A 3 -14.41 6.69 -0.45
C ILE A 3 -14.72 6.74 -1.94
N GLU A 4 -14.48 7.90 -2.56
CA GLU A 4 -14.65 8.05 -4.00
C GLU A 4 -13.57 7.27 -4.74
N ASP A 5 -13.99 6.29 -5.54
CA ASP A 5 -13.16 5.50 -6.44
C ASP A 5 -13.95 5.30 -7.74
N THR A 6 -13.73 6.19 -8.71
CA THR A 6 -14.43 6.18 -9.99
C THR A 6 -14.13 4.91 -10.78
N ARG A 7 -12.89 4.41 -10.71
CA ARG A 7 -12.50 3.18 -11.41
C ARG A 7 -13.24 1.97 -10.83
N LEU A 8 -13.33 1.86 -9.51
CA LEU A 8 -14.09 0.78 -8.86
C LEU A 8 -15.59 0.90 -9.16
N PHE A 9 -16.12 2.12 -9.15
CA PHE A 9 -17.51 2.37 -9.52
C PHE A 9 -17.82 1.90 -10.95
N ASP A 10 -17.00 2.30 -11.92
CA ASP A 10 -17.15 1.90 -13.31
C ASP A 10 -16.97 0.38 -13.47
N GLU A 11 -16.02 -0.23 -12.76
CA GLU A 11 -15.86 -1.70 -12.76
C GLU A 11 -17.13 -2.39 -12.25
N VAL A 12 -17.65 -1.99 -11.09
CA VAL A 12 -18.86 -2.58 -10.50
C VAL A 12 -20.07 -2.36 -11.40
N ALA A 13 -20.24 -1.17 -11.97
CA ALA A 13 -21.34 -0.85 -12.88
C ALA A 13 -21.34 -1.75 -14.13
N ASN A 14 -20.16 -2.18 -14.60
CA ASN A 14 -20.03 -3.09 -15.73
C ASN A 14 -20.12 -4.58 -15.34
N LEU A 15 -20.12 -4.92 -14.04
CA LEU A 15 -20.21 -6.29 -13.54
C LEU A 15 -21.64 -6.74 -13.20
N VAL A 16 -22.56 -5.80 -13.03
CA VAL A 16 -23.90 -6.07 -12.49
C VAL A 16 -24.99 -5.62 -13.46
N GLU A 17 -25.97 -6.49 -13.67
CA GLU A 17 -27.16 -6.20 -14.50
C GLU A 17 -28.34 -5.75 -13.64
N TYR A 18 -28.45 -6.32 -12.42
CA TYR A 18 -29.47 -6.04 -11.44
C TYR A 18 -28.82 -5.63 -10.11
N PRO A 19 -28.36 -4.37 -9.99
CA PRO A 19 -27.60 -3.92 -8.83
C PRO A 19 -28.48 -3.82 -7.58
N THR A 20 -28.14 -4.60 -6.55
CA THR A 20 -28.71 -4.45 -5.21
C THR A 20 -27.61 -4.08 -4.22
N VAL A 21 -27.73 -2.89 -3.63
CA VAL A 21 -26.73 -2.37 -2.68
C VAL A 21 -26.99 -2.93 -1.29
N PHE A 22 -25.95 -3.40 -0.62
CA PHE A 22 -26.02 -3.84 0.77
C PHE A 22 -24.90 -3.23 1.62
N LYS A 23 -25.16 -3.15 2.92
CA LYS A 23 -24.19 -2.71 3.93
C LYS A 23 -23.68 -3.93 4.70
N GLY A 24 -22.37 -4.13 4.67
CA GLY A 24 -21.70 -5.13 5.49
C GLY A 24 -20.81 -4.52 6.58
N GLU A 25 -20.32 -5.37 7.47
CA GLU A 25 -19.53 -4.98 8.63
C GLU A 25 -18.38 -5.98 8.86
N PHE A 26 -17.29 -5.52 9.46
CA PHE A 26 -16.16 -6.36 9.85
C PHE A 26 -15.71 -6.05 11.28
N ASP A 27 -14.84 -6.88 11.85
CA ASP A 27 -14.37 -6.70 13.23
C ASP A 27 -13.53 -5.41 13.38
N LYS A 28 -13.86 -4.59 14.38
CA LYS A 28 -13.12 -3.37 14.73
C LYS A 28 -11.64 -3.62 15.02
N ALA A 29 -11.25 -4.83 15.41
CA ALA A 29 -9.86 -5.22 15.62
C ALA A 29 -8.99 -5.02 14.35
N PHE A 30 -9.57 -5.08 13.15
CA PHE A 30 -8.84 -4.84 11.90
C PHE A 30 -8.49 -3.37 11.68
N LEU A 31 -9.12 -2.43 12.40
CA LEU A 31 -8.75 -1.00 12.35
C LEU A 31 -7.34 -0.71 12.89
N SER A 32 -6.66 -1.73 13.43
CA SER A 32 -5.22 -1.67 13.76
C SER A 32 -4.31 -1.74 12.53
N LEU A 33 -4.81 -2.22 11.39
CA LEU A 33 -4.07 -2.23 10.12
C LEU A 33 -3.97 -0.83 9.52
N PRO A 34 -2.93 -0.56 8.71
CA PRO A 34 -2.88 0.66 7.91
C PRO A 34 -4.14 0.81 7.06
N GLN A 35 -4.61 2.06 6.94
CA GLN A 35 -5.84 2.36 6.23
C GLN A 35 -5.82 1.88 4.77
N ASP A 36 -4.67 2.06 4.10
CA ASP A 36 -4.49 1.64 2.71
C ASP A 36 -4.58 0.11 2.55
N VAL A 37 -4.10 -0.67 3.53
CA VAL A 37 -4.23 -2.14 3.55
C VAL A 37 -5.70 -2.56 3.63
N LEU A 38 -6.48 -1.90 4.49
CA LEU A 38 -7.93 -2.17 4.62
C LEU A 38 -8.68 -1.87 3.33
N ILE A 39 -8.39 -0.72 2.70
CA ILE A 39 -9.02 -0.29 1.45
C ILE A 39 -8.70 -1.29 0.34
N THR A 40 -7.42 -1.64 0.18
CA THR A 40 -6.99 -2.57 -0.87
C THR A 40 -7.61 -3.95 -0.67
N ALA A 41 -7.64 -4.49 0.57
CA ALA A 41 -8.29 -5.77 0.84
C ALA A 41 -9.79 -5.75 0.49
N MET A 42 -10.50 -4.66 0.82
CA MET A 42 -11.92 -4.49 0.48
C MET A 42 -12.15 -4.39 -1.03
N ARG A 43 -11.30 -3.62 -1.72
CA ARG A 43 -11.39 -3.33 -3.16
C ARG A 43 -11.10 -4.57 -4.01
N GLU A 44 -9.96 -5.23 -3.80
CA GLU A 44 -9.47 -6.27 -4.72
C GLU A 44 -10.27 -7.58 -4.65
N HIS A 45 -10.78 -7.98 -3.47
CA HIS A 45 -11.42 -9.29 -3.35
C HIS A 45 -12.88 -9.32 -3.78
N GLN A 46 -13.67 -8.31 -3.40
CA GLN A 46 -15.13 -8.31 -3.55
C GLN A 46 -15.69 -6.94 -3.98
N ARG A 47 -14.82 -6.03 -4.44
CA ARG A 47 -15.19 -4.72 -4.97
C ARG A 47 -16.02 -3.91 -3.97
N TYR A 48 -15.66 -4.02 -2.69
CA TYR A 48 -16.33 -3.28 -1.65
C TYR A 48 -15.85 -1.85 -1.62
N PHE A 49 -16.78 -0.94 -1.36
CA PHE A 49 -16.48 0.45 -1.11
C PHE A 49 -16.29 0.68 0.38
N ALA A 50 -15.11 1.14 0.76
CA ALA A 50 -14.78 1.49 2.15
C ALA A 50 -15.58 2.72 2.61
N VAL A 51 -16.00 2.72 3.87
CA VAL A 51 -16.75 3.84 4.48
C VAL A 51 -15.85 4.61 5.43
N LEU A 52 -15.84 5.95 5.28
CA LEU A 52 -15.16 6.87 6.17
C LEU A 52 -16.12 7.53 7.17
N CYS A 53 -15.62 7.78 8.37
CA CYS A 53 -16.26 8.60 9.40
C CYS A 53 -16.01 10.09 9.19
N LYS A 54 -16.69 10.93 9.98
CA LYS A 54 -16.37 12.36 10.09
C LYS A 54 -14.94 12.50 10.64
N GLY A 55 -13.98 12.81 9.76
CA GLY A 55 -12.54 12.85 10.09
C GLY A 55 -11.65 12.00 9.18
N LYS A 56 -12.17 11.43 8.09
CA LYS A 56 -11.42 10.65 7.09
C LYS A 56 -10.74 9.37 7.63
N ARG A 57 -11.27 8.78 8.72
CA ARG A 57 -10.86 7.45 9.19
C ARG A 57 -11.85 6.39 8.72
N ILE A 58 -11.36 5.18 8.46
CA ILE A 58 -12.21 4.03 8.11
C ILE A 58 -13.11 3.63 9.28
N GLU A 59 -14.37 3.37 8.95
CA GLU A 59 -15.35 2.67 9.81
C GLU A 59 -15.28 1.17 9.54
N PRO A 60 -15.65 0.31 10.51
CA PRO A 60 -15.74 -1.14 10.36
C PRO A 60 -16.95 -1.58 9.50
N ILE A 61 -17.23 -0.81 8.44
CA ILE A 61 -18.40 -0.88 7.58
C ILE A 61 -17.91 -0.77 6.15
N TYR A 62 -18.53 -1.54 5.26
CA TYR A 62 -18.32 -1.45 3.83
C TYR A 62 -19.66 -1.50 3.08
N ILE A 63 -19.66 -1.00 1.85
CA ILE A 63 -20.79 -1.09 0.93
C ILE A 63 -20.42 -2.07 -0.17
N GLY A 64 -21.29 -3.04 -0.43
CA GLY A 64 -21.18 -3.99 -1.53
C GLY A 64 -22.37 -3.85 -2.48
N VAL A 65 -22.20 -4.39 -3.69
CA VAL A 65 -23.27 -4.47 -4.69
C VAL A 65 -23.39 -5.93 -5.11
N SER A 66 -24.56 -6.52 -4.91
CA SER A 66 -24.88 -7.85 -5.43
C SER A 66 -25.58 -7.72 -6.78
N ASN A 67 -25.36 -8.69 -7.67
CA ASN A 67 -26.10 -8.83 -8.92
C ASN A 67 -27.29 -9.78 -8.71
N SER A 68 -28.34 -9.31 -8.04
CA SER A 68 -29.45 -10.16 -7.62
C SER A 68 -30.78 -9.42 -7.60
N LEU A 69 -31.83 -10.09 -8.09
CA LEU A 69 -33.23 -9.69 -7.95
C LEU A 69 -33.88 -10.21 -6.64
N ASP A 70 -33.13 -11.02 -5.88
CA ASP A 70 -33.60 -11.72 -4.68
C ASP A 70 -33.50 -10.84 -3.42
N ASP A 71 -34.42 -11.04 -2.48
CA ASP A 71 -34.61 -10.24 -1.26
C ASP A 71 -33.75 -10.72 -0.07
N ASN A 72 -32.99 -11.82 -0.22
CA ASN A 72 -32.22 -12.43 0.88
C ASN A 72 -30.89 -11.71 1.18
N LEU A 73 -30.94 -10.38 1.31
CA LEU A 73 -29.79 -9.54 1.61
C LEU A 73 -29.10 -9.90 2.93
N LYS A 74 -29.83 -10.47 3.89
CA LYS A 74 -29.27 -10.89 5.19
C LYS A 74 -28.24 -12.01 5.01
N GLU A 75 -28.56 -13.05 4.24
CA GLU A 75 -27.65 -14.16 4.01
C GLU A 75 -26.48 -13.76 3.12
N ILE A 76 -26.76 -12.98 2.06
CA ILE A 76 -25.73 -12.38 1.20
C ILE A 76 -24.72 -11.61 2.04
N THR A 77 -25.19 -10.68 2.88
CA THR A 77 -24.32 -9.85 3.74
C THR A 77 -23.52 -10.72 4.71
N LYS A 78 -24.14 -11.74 5.32
CA LYS A 78 -23.45 -12.66 6.25
C LYS A 78 -22.30 -13.40 5.57
N ASN A 79 -22.49 -13.86 4.33
CA ASN A 79 -21.45 -14.55 3.58
C ASN A 79 -20.33 -13.60 3.16
N HIS A 80 -20.66 -12.41 2.68
CA HIS A 80 -19.68 -11.36 2.33
C HIS A 80 -18.85 -10.92 3.55
N ASN A 81 -19.47 -10.80 4.73
CA ASN A 81 -18.75 -10.51 5.98
C ASN A 81 -17.73 -11.61 6.33
N LYS A 82 -18.10 -12.90 6.17
CA LYS A 82 -17.17 -14.01 6.40
C LYS A 82 -15.99 -13.99 5.42
N VAL A 83 -16.26 -13.73 4.14
CA VAL A 83 -15.23 -13.62 3.11
C VAL A 83 -14.28 -12.48 3.43
N LEU A 84 -14.80 -11.29 3.73
CA LEU A 84 -13.97 -10.13 4.10
C LEU A 84 -13.14 -10.42 5.35
N HIS A 85 -13.73 -11.05 6.37
CA HIS A 85 -13.04 -11.40 7.59
C HIS A 85 -11.84 -12.32 7.34
N ALA A 86 -11.96 -13.32 6.46
CA ALA A 86 -10.84 -14.19 6.09
C ALA A 86 -9.71 -13.38 5.43
N ARG A 87 -10.05 -12.51 4.47
CA ARG A 87 -9.06 -11.67 3.76
C ARG A 87 -8.35 -10.66 4.65
N LEU A 88 -9.08 -10.05 5.58
CA LEU A 88 -8.48 -9.14 6.55
C LEU A 88 -7.59 -9.87 7.55
N ASN A 89 -7.84 -11.15 7.84
CA ASN A 89 -6.91 -11.96 8.63
C ASN A 89 -5.63 -12.26 7.86
N ASP A 90 -5.70 -12.58 6.57
CA ASP A 90 -4.51 -12.77 5.73
C ASP A 90 -3.66 -11.50 5.71
N ALA A 91 -4.28 -10.33 5.45
CA ALA A 91 -3.61 -9.03 5.49
C ALA A 91 -2.98 -8.74 6.86
N LYS A 92 -3.70 -9.07 7.95
CA LYS A 92 -3.19 -8.90 9.32
C LYS A 92 -2.02 -9.82 9.62
N PHE A 93 -2.06 -11.05 9.13
CA PHE A 93 -0.95 -11.98 9.25
C PHE A 93 0.29 -11.43 8.56
N TYR A 94 0.19 -11.01 7.30
CA TYR A 94 1.32 -10.40 6.58
C TYR A 94 1.88 -9.19 7.32
N TRP A 95 1.02 -8.26 7.73
CA TRP A 95 1.41 -7.08 8.49
C TRP A 95 2.19 -7.43 9.77
N LEU A 96 1.70 -8.38 10.56
CA LEU A 96 2.33 -8.77 11.82
C LEU A 96 3.64 -9.54 11.61
N GLU A 97 3.71 -10.42 10.62
CA GLU A 97 4.94 -11.14 10.27
C GLU A 97 6.02 -10.18 9.75
N ASP A 98 5.63 -9.24 8.89
CA ASP A 98 6.56 -8.26 8.31
C ASP A 98 7.11 -7.30 9.36
N LEU A 99 6.34 -6.96 10.39
CA LEU A 99 6.79 -6.12 11.50
C LEU A 99 7.86 -6.78 12.39
N LYS A 100 8.05 -8.10 12.33
CA LYS A 100 9.07 -8.80 13.15
C LYS A 100 10.49 -8.46 12.72
N LYS A 101 10.69 -8.04 11.47
CA LYS A 101 12.01 -7.73 10.93
C LYS A 101 12.00 -6.33 10.30
N PRO A 102 12.82 -5.39 10.80
CA PRO A 102 12.79 -3.99 10.38
C PRO A 102 13.31 -3.82 8.95
N PRO A 103 12.93 -2.75 8.23
CA PRO A 103 13.37 -2.48 6.86
C PRO A 103 14.88 -2.57 6.64
N GLY A 104 15.67 -2.09 7.61
CA GLY A 104 17.14 -2.11 7.52
C GLY A 104 17.74 -3.51 7.42
N GLU A 105 17.10 -4.53 8.01
CA GLU A 105 17.58 -5.91 7.94
C GLU A 105 17.13 -6.63 6.66
N ARG A 106 16.26 -5.99 5.86
CA ARG A 106 15.72 -6.52 4.60
C ARG A 106 16.52 -6.11 3.37
N ILE A 107 17.48 -5.19 3.53
CA ILE A 107 18.27 -4.66 2.42
C ILE A 107 18.95 -5.79 1.64
N GLU A 108 19.62 -6.71 2.35
CA GLU A 108 20.34 -7.82 1.71
C GLU A 108 19.43 -8.81 0.98
N GLU A 109 18.16 -8.94 1.40
CA GLU A 109 17.18 -9.80 0.74
C GLU A 109 16.84 -9.31 -0.67
N LEU A 110 17.08 -8.03 -0.98
CA LEU A 110 16.88 -7.46 -2.33
C LEU A 110 17.80 -8.08 -3.38
N ASN A 111 18.87 -8.77 -2.98
CA ASN A 111 19.68 -9.58 -3.89
C ASN A 111 18.91 -10.78 -4.46
N GLY A 112 17.85 -11.22 -3.77
CA GLY A 112 16.98 -12.30 -4.24
C GLY A 112 15.97 -11.89 -5.32
N VAL A 113 15.89 -10.59 -5.65
CA VAL A 113 14.92 -10.06 -6.62
C VAL A 113 15.65 -9.58 -7.88
N GLU A 114 15.51 -10.31 -8.98
CA GLU A 114 16.05 -9.87 -10.28
C GLU A 114 15.35 -8.58 -10.73
N TRP A 115 16.12 -7.54 -11.05
CA TRP A 115 15.55 -6.29 -11.56
C TRP A 115 15.37 -6.36 -13.08
N HIS A 116 16.45 -6.63 -13.80
CA HIS A 116 16.45 -6.77 -15.24
C HIS A 116 17.67 -7.57 -15.69
N ARG A 117 17.49 -8.40 -16.71
CA ARG A 117 18.57 -9.24 -17.25
C ARG A 117 19.77 -8.37 -17.64
N GLY A 118 20.94 -8.66 -17.07
CA GLY A 118 22.17 -7.92 -17.31
C GLY A 118 22.35 -6.62 -16.50
N LEU A 119 21.34 -6.17 -15.73
CA LEU A 119 21.43 -5.00 -14.83
C LEU A 119 21.42 -5.37 -13.35
N GLY A 120 21.41 -6.67 -13.05
CA GLY A 120 21.51 -7.23 -11.70
C GLY A 120 20.18 -7.25 -10.95
N THR A 121 20.30 -7.16 -9.64
CA THR A 121 19.22 -7.31 -8.66
C THR A 121 18.61 -5.96 -8.28
N VAL A 122 17.51 -6.00 -7.52
CA VAL A 122 16.95 -4.79 -6.90
C VAL A 122 17.92 -4.19 -5.88
N PHE A 123 18.76 -5.01 -5.23
CA PHE A 123 19.85 -4.50 -4.39
C PHE A 123 20.82 -3.64 -5.20
N ASP A 124 21.31 -4.16 -6.33
CA ASP A 124 22.24 -3.42 -7.20
C ASP A 124 21.63 -2.10 -7.69
N LYS A 125 20.34 -2.12 -8.05
CA LYS A 125 19.59 -0.92 -8.40
C LYS A 125 19.52 0.08 -7.24
N THR A 126 19.26 -0.40 -6.03
CA THR A 126 19.13 0.42 -4.83
C THR A 126 20.47 1.08 -4.48
N MET A 127 21.59 0.37 -4.61
CA MET A 127 22.92 0.94 -4.39
C MET A 127 23.25 2.03 -5.42
N ARG A 128 22.93 1.80 -6.70
CA ARG A 128 23.04 2.86 -7.74
C ARG A 128 22.18 4.07 -7.42
N LEU A 129 20.95 3.86 -6.95
CA LEU A 129 20.04 4.94 -6.55
C LEU A 129 20.64 5.77 -5.40
N VAL A 130 21.25 5.12 -4.41
CA VAL A 130 21.94 5.81 -3.31
C VAL A 130 23.08 6.68 -3.84
N GLU A 131 23.94 6.15 -4.71
CA GLU A 131 25.07 6.89 -5.28
C GLU A 131 24.61 8.11 -6.10
N LEU A 132 23.62 7.91 -6.98
CA LEU A 132 23.05 8.98 -7.80
C LEU A 132 22.38 10.06 -6.94
N SER A 133 21.62 9.66 -5.91
CA SER A 133 20.98 10.59 -4.99
C SER A 133 22.02 11.46 -4.27
N LEU A 134 23.11 10.86 -3.79
CA LEU A 134 24.21 11.58 -3.14
C LEU A 134 24.96 12.51 -4.09
N TYR A 135 25.12 12.10 -5.36
CA TYR A 135 25.69 12.95 -6.40
C TYR A 135 24.80 14.18 -6.64
N LEU A 136 23.48 14.00 -6.74
CA LEU A 136 22.53 15.11 -6.92
C LEU A 136 22.51 16.07 -5.73
N VAL A 137 22.59 15.56 -4.49
CA VAL A 137 22.74 16.41 -3.29
C VAL A 137 23.95 17.34 -3.42
N LYS A 138 25.09 16.79 -3.87
CA LYS A 138 26.32 17.57 -4.06
C LYS A 138 26.18 18.59 -5.19
N LEU A 139 25.59 18.19 -6.32
CA LEU A 139 25.44 19.05 -7.49
C LEU A 139 24.47 20.21 -7.24
N LEU A 140 23.35 19.93 -6.58
CA LEU A 140 22.30 20.90 -6.30
C LEU A 140 22.59 21.75 -5.05
N ASN A 141 23.49 21.28 -4.18
CA ASN A 141 23.74 21.86 -2.85
C ASN A 141 22.43 22.00 -2.04
N ARG A 142 21.64 20.93 -2.04
CA ARG A 142 20.29 20.84 -1.45
C ARG A 142 20.05 19.43 -0.90
N GLY A 143 19.23 19.35 0.15
CA GLY A 143 18.82 18.10 0.79
C GLY A 143 19.75 17.67 1.93
N GLU A 144 19.20 16.95 2.90
CA GLU A 144 19.96 16.40 4.03
C GLU A 144 20.53 15.04 3.65
N LYS A 145 21.87 14.95 3.63
CA LYS A 145 22.61 13.82 3.06
C LYS A 145 22.29 12.49 3.72
N ASP A 146 22.21 12.45 5.05
CA ASP A 146 22.04 11.20 5.79
C ASP A 146 20.60 10.67 5.65
N THR A 147 19.61 11.56 5.68
CA THR A 147 18.20 11.25 5.42
C THR A 147 18.02 10.73 4.00
N ILE A 148 18.61 11.37 3.00
CA ILE A 148 18.55 10.91 1.60
C ILE A 148 19.19 9.54 1.43
N LYS A 149 20.40 9.36 1.99
CA LYS A 149 21.09 8.06 1.95
C LYS A 149 20.24 6.96 2.59
N ARG A 150 19.69 7.21 3.78
CA ARG A 150 18.86 6.22 4.50
C ARG A 150 17.55 5.94 3.76
N GLY A 151 16.86 6.98 3.27
CA GLY A 151 15.63 6.84 2.50
C GLY A 151 15.83 6.06 1.20
N ALA A 152 16.86 6.40 0.42
CA ALA A 152 17.20 5.67 -0.80
C ALA A 152 17.52 4.19 -0.52
N LEU A 153 18.30 3.90 0.52
CA LEU A 153 18.68 2.54 0.89
C LEU A 153 17.47 1.67 1.30
N LEU A 154 16.48 2.26 1.98
CA LEU A 154 15.28 1.54 2.43
C LEU A 154 14.14 1.53 1.39
N SER A 155 14.25 2.33 0.33
CA SER A 155 13.16 2.64 -0.61
C SER A 155 12.49 1.42 -1.25
N LYS A 156 13.21 0.30 -1.40
CA LYS A 156 12.74 -0.93 -2.04
C LYS A 156 12.55 -2.11 -1.10
N THR A 157 12.77 -1.92 0.21
CA THR A 157 12.77 -3.01 1.19
C THR A 157 11.39 -3.65 1.41
N ASP A 158 10.33 -2.98 1.01
CA ASP A 158 8.97 -3.50 1.02
C ASP A 158 8.73 -4.58 -0.04
N LEU A 159 9.50 -4.60 -1.14
CA LEU A 159 9.36 -5.60 -2.21
C LEU A 159 9.62 -7.04 -1.76
N VAL A 160 10.37 -7.22 -0.67
CA VAL A 160 10.70 -8.53 -0.08
C VAL A 160 9.82 -8.88 1.12
N THR A 161 8.87 -8.02 1.48
CA THR A 161 7.91 -8.28 2.56
C THR A 161 6.84 -9.25 2.09
N ASN A 162 6.27 -10.04 3.00
CA ASN A 162 5.22 -11.01 2.67
C ASN A 162 3.98 -10.30 2.12
N MET A 163 3.68 -9.09 2.63
CA MET A 163 2.59 -8.26 2.11
C MET A 163 2.68 -8.05 0.60
N ILE A 164 3.86 -7.73 0.07
CA ILE A 164 4.04 -7.44 -1.37
C ILE A 164 4.36 -8.71 -2.16
N LYS A 165 5.21 -9.59 -1.61
CA LYS A 165 5.72 -10.77 -2.32
C LYS A 165 4.66 -11.87 -2.45
N ASP A 166 3.96 -12.18 -1.36
CA ASP A 166 2.99 -13.28 -1.32
C ASP A 166 1.56 -12.76 -1.48
N GLY A 167 1.27 -11.57 -0.92
CA GLY A 167 -0.01 -10.88 -1.06
C GLY A 167 -0.15 -10.17 -2.42
N LYS A 168 -0.34 -10.94 -3.50
CA LYS A 168 -0.42 -10.40 -4.88
C LYS A 168 -1.41 -9.23 -5.03
N GLU A 169 -2.50 -9.25 -4.29
CA GLU A 169 -3.52 -8.19 -4.22
C GLU A 169 -3.00 -6.87 -3.62
N PHE A 170 -1.94 -6.91 -2.81
CA PHE A 170 -1.37 -5.76 -2.14
C PHE A 170 -0.16 -5.15 -2.87
N THR A 171 0.18 -5.66 -4.06
CA THR A 171 1.29 -5.10 -4.89
C THR A 171 1.13 -3.61 -5.19
N THR A 172 -0.10 -3.09 -5.22
CA THR A 172 -0.41 -1.66 -5.37
C THR A 172 0.00 -0.80 -4.17
N LEU A 173 0.34 -1.43 -3.04
CA LEU A 173 0.82 -0.77 -1.82
C LEU A 173 2.34 -0.63 -1.77
N GLU A 174 3.06 -0.97 -2.83
CA GLU A 174 4.50 -0.68 -2.95
C GLU A 174 4.78 0.81 -2.65
N GLY A 175 5.82 1.08 -1.87
CA GLY A 175 6.16 2.37 -1.27
C GLY A 175 5.28 2.77 -0.09
N ILE A 176 3.96 2.61 -0.22
CA ILE A 176 3.00 2.96 0.83
C ILE A 176 3.24 2.10 2.07
N ILE A 177 3.30 0.78 1.91
CA ILE A 177 3.53 -0.12 3.03
C ILE A 177 4.96 0.00 3.56
N GLY A 178 5.94 0.25 2.69
CA GLY A 178 7.33 0.54 3.09
C GLY A 178 7.44 1.72 4.06
N ARG A 179 6.68 2.80 3.81
CA ARG A 179 6.58 3.93 4.74
C ARG A 179 6.00 3.50 6.09
N GLU A 180 4.91 2.72 6.09
CA GLU A 180 4.27 2.27 7.33
C GLU A 180 5.22 1.38 8.16
N TYR A 181 5.96 0.47 7.51
CA TYR A 181 6.98 -0.34 8.16
C TYR A 181 8.13 0.51 8.72
N ALA A 182 8.63 1.48 7.95
CA ALA A 182 9.67 2.39 8.43
C ALA A 182 9.22 3.19 9.66
N LEU A 183 8.00 3.73 9.66
CA LEU A 183 7.44 4.44 10.81
C LEU A 183 7.28 3.53 12.03
N LYS A 184 6.86 2.28 11.84
CA LYS A 184 6.75 1.29 12.92
C LYS A 184 8.10 0.82 13.45
N SER A 185 9.14 0.85 12.63
CA SER A 185 10.53 0.61 13.02
C SER A 185 11.25 1.87 13.53
N HIS A 186 10.51 2.94 13.84
CA HIS A 186 11.05 4.19 14.41
C HIS A 186 12.05 4.95 13.50
N GLU A 187 11.98 4.76 12.19
CA GLU A 187 12.70 5.61 11.25
C GLU A 187 12.17 7.05 11.30
N LYS A 188 13.02 8.00 10.90
CA LYS A 188 12.63 9.42 10.78
C LYS A 188 11.46 9.56 9.80
N LYS A 189 10.54 10.49 10.07
CA LYS A 189 9.38 10.75 9.19
C LYS A 189 9.81 11.13 7.78
N GLU A 190 10.93 11.82 7.66
CA GLU A 190 11.54 12.22 6.40
C GLU A 190 12.04 11.01 5.59
N VAL A 191 12.64 10.01 6.25
CA VAL A 191 13.05 8.75 5.62
C VAL A 191 11.82 7.98 5.14
N ALA A 192 10.79 7.87 5.99
CA ALA A 192 9.55 7.20 5.63
C ALA A 192 8.84 7.89 4.45
N ALA A 193 8.86 9.23 4.40
CA ALA A 193 8.33 10.01 3.28
C ALA A 193 9.06 9.67 1.97
N ILE A 194 10.40 9.60 1.98
CA ILE A 194 11.20 9.21 0.81
C ILE A 194 10.78 7.82 0.30
N ILE A 195 10.61 6.85 1.21
CA ILE A 195 10.24 5.47 0.84
C ILE A 195 8.91 5.43 0.07
N SER A 196 7.90 6.21 0.45
CA SER A 196 6.66 6.23 -0.34
C SER A 196 6.70 7.17 -1.54
N GLU A 197 7.33 8.34 -1.41
CA GLU A 197 7.23 9.42 -2.40
C GLU A 197 8.24 9.29 -3.56
N HIS A 198 9.26 8.44 -3.47
CA HIS A 198 10.20 8.24 -4.58
C HIS A 198 9.54 7.69 -5.86
N TYR A 199 8.33 7.11 -5.75
CA TYR A 199 7.52 6.71 -6.89
C TYR A 199 6.79 7.89 -7.56
N LEU A 200 6.68 9.05 -6.90
CA LEU A 200 5.86 10.18 -7.36
C LEU A 200 6.62 11.10 -8.31
N PRO A 201 5.98 11.67 -9.35
CA PRO A 201 4.67 11.29 -9.86
C PRO A 201 4.73 9.94 -10.59
N ARG A 202 3.70 9.10 -10.41
CA ARG A 202 3.55 7.81 -11.11
C ARG A 202 2.92 7.95 -12.49
N PHE A 203 2.17 9.03 -12.72
CA PHE A 203 1.50 9.35 -13.99
C PHE A 203 1.39 10.89 -14.17
N PRO A 204 1.07 11.39 -15.38
CA PRO A 204 1.19 12.83 -15.73
C PRO A 204 0.34 13.85 -14.92
N GLN A 205 -0.50 13.41 -13.98
CA GLN A 205 -1.32 14.26 -13.09
C GLN A 205 -1.25 13.81 -11.62
N ASP A 206 -0.31 12.93 -11.28
CA ASP A 206 -0.10 12.49 -9.91
C ASP A 206 0.52 13.62 -9.07
N ALA A 207 0.44 13.49 -7.75
CA ALA A 207 1.09 14.42 -6.85
C ALA A 207 2.61 14.42 -7.09
N LEU A 208 3.24 15.59 -6.93
CA LEU A 208 4.69 15.69 -6.84
C LEU A 208 5.15 15.28 -5.43
N PRO A 209 6.39 14.81 -5.27
CA PRO A 209 6.98 14.63 -3.95
C PRO A 209 6.83 15.89 -3.10
N SER A 210 6.42 15.74 -1.84
CA SER A 210 6.18 16.89 -0.96
C SER A 210 7.48 17.53 -0.46
N ARG A 211 8.59 16.83 -0.69
CA ARG A 211 9.92 17.15 -0.18
C ARG A 211 10.98 17.07 -1.28
N ILE A 212 11.98 17.92 -1.17
CA ILE A 212 13.13 17.89 -2.09
C ILE A 212 13.94 16.60 -1.92
N GLU A 213 14.03 16.06 -0.71
CA GLU A 213 14.74 14.81 -0.44
C GLU A 213 14.08 13.63 -1.18
N SER A 214 12.74 13.57 -1.18
CA SER A 214 11.98 12.58 -1.96
C SER A 214 12.14 12.78 -3.47
N ALA A 215 12.23 14.03 -3.95
CA ALA A 215 12.43 14.32 -5.36
C ALA A 215 13.85 13.96 -5.86
N ILE A 216 14.85 14.01 -4.97
CA ILE A 216 16.23 13.61 -5.28
C ILE A 216 16.37 12.10 -5.40
N VAL A 217 15.64 11.34 -4.59
CA VAL A 217 15.61 9.87 -4.66
C VAL A 217 14.59 9.46 -5.72
N ARG A 218 15.02 9.31 -6.98
CA ARG A 218 14.18 8.84 -8.09
C ARG A 218 14.97 7.96 -9.06
#